data_AF-A0A2X2C893-F1
#
_entry.id   AF-A0A2X2C893-F1
#
_cell.length_a   1.000
_cell.length_b   1.000
_cell.length_c   1.000
_cell.angle_alpha   90.00
_cell.angle_beta   90.00
_cell.angle_gamma   90.00
#
_symmetry.space_group_name_H-M   'P 1'
#
loop_
_entity.id
_entity.type
_entity.pdbx_description
1 polymer ?
#
loop_
_entity_poly.entity_id
_entity_poly.type
_entity_poly.pdbx_seq_one_letter_code
_entity_poly.pdbx_strand_id
1 'polypeptide(L)' 'MTMTETFDNRKKAMHLYFAGYRIARIAESLGEKASTIHSWKRRDNWDEISPTERAELTVEARYCNLILKESKEGKRF' A
#
# COMPACT_ATOMS: atom_id res chain seq x y z
N MET A 1 -3.77 5.10 26.02
CA MET A 1 -4.00 5.99 24.87
C MET A 1 -3.31 5.35 23.67
N THR A 2 -4.04 4.56 22.88
CA THR A 2 -3.47 3.85 21.73
C THR A 2 -3.15 4.87 20.65
N MET A 3 -1.87 5.10 20.37
CA MET A 3 -1.46 5.86 19.19
C MET A 3 -2.08 5.19 17.98
N THR A 4 -3.09 5.81 17.40
CA THR A 4 -3.85 5.23 16.29
C THR A 4 -2.93 5.12 15.09
N GLU A 5 -2.66 3.88 14.71
CA GLU A 5 -1.85 3.34 13.61
C GLU A 5 -2.34 3.78 12.20
N THR A 6 -2.93 4.98 12.08
CA THR A 6 -3.62 5.47 10.89
C THR A 6 -2.68 5.68 9.70
N PHE A 7 -1.39 5.95 9.95
CA PHE A 7 -0.40 6.18 8.90
C PHE A 7 -0.11 4.94 8.05
N ASP A 8 -0.29 3.73 8.60
CA ASP A 8 -0.04 2.48 7.87
C ASP A 8 -1.30 1.98 7.14
N ASN A 9 -2.50 2.18 7.73
CA ASN A 9 -3.77 1.74 7.13
C ASN A 9 -4.02 2.33 5.74
N ARG A 10 -3.67 3.60 5.51
CA ARG A 10 -3.84 4.24 4.20
C ARG A 10 -2.97 3.59 3.11
N LYS A 11 -1.71 3.26 3.44
CA LYS A 11 -0.79 2.58 2.52
C LYS A 11 -1.21 1.12 2.28
N LYS A 12 -1.57 0.40 3.35
CA LYS A 12 -2.13 -0.96 3.26
C LYS A 12 -3.37 -1.01 2.38
N ALA A 13 -4.29 -0.06 2.55
CA ALA A 13 -5.49 0.05 1.73
C ALA A 13 -5.17 0.27 0.25
N MET A 14 -4.20 1.15 -0.05
CA MET A 14 -3.75 1.41 -1.43
C MET A 14 -3.18 0.15 -2.08
N HIS A 15 -2.32 -0.58 -1.37
CA HIS A 15 -1.76 -1.83 -1.89
C HIS A 15 -2.83 -2.90 -2.12
N LEU A 16 -3.78 -3.06 -1.20
CA LEU A 16 -4.90 -4.00 -1.37
C LEU A 16 -5.81 -3.59 -2.54
N TYR A 17 -6.05 -2.30 -2.73
CA TYR A 17 -6.82 -1.80 -3.87
C TYR A 17 -6.13 -2.14 -5.19
N PHE A 18 -4.82 -1.93 -5.30
CA PHE A 18 -4.06 -2.30 -6.49
C PHE A 18 -3.90 -3.80 -6.69
N ALA A 19 -4.00 -4.60 -5.63
CA ALA A 19 -4.09 -6.05 -5.72
C ALA A 19 -5.48 -6.56 -6.16
N GLY A 20 -6.44 -5.66 -6.43
CA GLY A 20 -7.76 -5.99 -6.97
C GLY A 20 -8.85 -6.28 -5.92
N TYR A 21 -8.58 -6.04 -4.63
CA TYR A 21 -9.59 -6.22 -3.60
C TYR A 21 -10.68 -5.16 -3.69
N ARG A 22 -11.94 -5.57 -3.43
CA ARG A 22 -13.06 -4.62 -3.35
C ARG A 22 -12.93 -3.73 -2.12
N ILE A 23 -13.25 -2.44 -2.26
CA ILE A 23 -13.14 -1.44 -1.18
C ILE A 23 -13.85 -1.86 0.11
N ALA A 24 -15.04 -2.48 0.00
CA ALA A 24 -15.76 -3.01 1.16
C ALA A 24 -14.93 -4.06 1.93
N ARG A 25 -14.26 -4.97 1.22
CA ARG A 25 -13.42 -6.00 1.83
C ARG A 25 -12.15 -5.43 2.46
N ILE A 26 -11.57 -4.41 1.83
CA ILE A 26 -10.42 -3.68 2.37
C ILE A 26 -10.80 -2.99 3.68
N ALA A 27 -11.95 -2.31 3.69
CA ALA A 27 -12.48 -1.62 4.86
C ALA A 27 -12.69 -2.59 6.04
N GLU A 28 -13.34 -3.73 5.79
CA GLU A 28 -13.49 -4.82 6.78
C GLU A 28 -12.13 -5.32 7.30
N SER A 29 -11.18 -5.59 6.41
CA SER A 29 -9.87 -6.15 6.77
C SER A 29 -9.02 -5.19 7.60
N LEU A 30 -9.21 -3.88 7.45
CA LEU A 30 -8.45 -2.85 8.15
C LEU A 30 -9.20 -2.26 9.35
N GLY A 31 -10.45 -2.69 9.60
CA GLY A 31 -11.30 -2.09 10.64
C GLY A 31 -11.69 -0.64 10.35
N GLU A 32 -11.64 -0.22 9.09
CA GLU A 32 -11.93 1.14 8.64
C GLU A 32 -13.33 1.24 8.03
N LYS A 33 -13.89 2.45 7.96
CA LYS A 33 -15.14 2.68 7.20
C LYS A 33 -14.85 2.69 5.71
N ALA A 34 -15.74 2.09 4.90
CA ALA A 34 -15.60 2.14 3.43
C ALA A 34 -15.52 3.57 2.88
N SER A 35 -16.25 4.52 3.50
CA SER A 35 -16.18 5.95 3.17
C SER A 35 -14.78 6.55 3.36
N THR A 36 -14.04 6.08 4.36
CA THR A 36 -12.65 6.50 4.63
C THR A 36 -11.74 6.04 3.49
N ILE A 37 -11.87 4.79 3.05
CA ILE A 37 -11.09 4.24 1.94
C ILE A 37 -11.43 4.97 0.62
N HIS A 38 -12.71 5.22 0.35
CA HIS A 38 -13.12 6.03 -0.81
C HIS A 38 -12.55 7.45 -0.78
N SER A 39 -12.48 8.06 0.40
CA SER A 39 -11.88 9.39 0.59
C SER A 39 -10.38 9.37 0.32
N TRP A 40 -9.65 8.32 0.70
CA TRP A 40 -8.22 8.17 0.37
C TRP A 40 -8.00 7.96 -1.11
N LYS A 41 -8.76 7.03 -1.72
CA LYS A 41 -8.75 6.76 -3.16
C LYS A 41 -8.92 8.03 -3.99
N ARG A 42 -9.89 8.88 -3.61
CA ARG A 42 -10.14 10.17 -4.28
C ARG A 42 -9.04 11.20 -4.01
N ARG A 43 -8.52 11.29 -2.79
CA ARG A 43 -7.50 12.29 -2.43
C ARG A 43 -6.14 12.03 -3.08
N ASP A 44 -5.82 10.75 -3.28
CA ASP A 44 -4.55 10.31 -3.85
C ASP A 44 -4.69 9.84 -5.30
N ASN A 45 -5.85 10.04 -5.92
CA ASN A 45 -6.15 9.70 -7.32
C ASN A 45 -5.73 8.27 -7.72
N TRP A 46 -6.07 7.26 -6.91
CA TRP A 46 -5.56 5.90 -7.16
C TRP A 46 -5.96 5.33 -8.54
N ASP A 47 -7.09 5.74 -9.12
CA ASP A 47 -7.51 5.29 -10.45
C ASP A 47 -6.64 5.87 -11.58
N GLU A 48 -5.97 7.00 -11.34
CA GLU A 48 -5.12 7.68 -12.33
C GLU A 48 -3.71 7.11 -12.35
N ILE A 49 -3.31 6.37 -11.31
CA ILE A 49 -1.97 5.78 -11.22
C ILE A 49 -1.85 4.62 -12.22
N SER A 50 -0.99 4.80 -13.21
CA SER A 50 -0.78 3.81 -14.27
C SER A 50 -0.09 2.55 -13.73
N PRO A 51 -0.28 1.39 -14.37
CA PRO A 51 0.44 0.17 -14.01
C PRO A 51 1.96 0.34 -14.01
N THR A 52 2.50 1.17 -14.91
CA THR A 52 3.94 1.47 -15.00
C THR A 52 4.41 2.25 -13.78
N GLU A 53 3.74 3.33 -13.41
CA GLU A 53 4.08 4.11 -12.20
C GLU A 53 4.02 3.24 -10.94
N ARG A 54 3.03 2.34 -10.84
CA ARG A 54 2.96 1.39 -9.72
C ARG A 54 4.15 0.43 -9.71
N ALA A 55 4.56 -0.07 -10.87
CA ALA A 55 5.71 -0.96 -10.99
C ALA A 55 7.00 -0.22 -10.59
N GLU A 56 7.18 1.01 -11.07
CA GLU A 56 8.31 1.87 -10.72
C GLU A 56 8.39 2.11 -9.21
N LEU A 57 7.29 2.56 -8.58
CA LEU A 57 7.22 2.78 -7.13
C LEU A 57 7.53 1.51 -6.33
N THR A 58 7.02 0.36 -6.77
CA THR A 58 7.25 -0.92 -6.09
C THR A 58 8.69 -1.38 -6.21
N VAL A 59 9.29 -1.23 -7.40
CA VAL A 59 10.68 -1.59 -7.67
C VAL A 59 11.63 -0.68 -6.91
N GLU A 60 11.39 0.64 -6.92
CA GLU A 60 12.19 1.61 -6.19
C GLU A 60 12.19 1.32 -4.69
N ALA A 61 11.01 1.11 -4.08
CA ALA A 61 10.90 0.76 -2.67
C ALA A 61 11.66 -0.52 -2.32
N ARG A 62 11.54 -1.55 -3.17
CA ARG A 62 12.26 -2.83 -2.97
C ARG A 62 13.77 -2.67 -3.15
N TYR A 63 14.19 -1.84 -4.08
CA TYR A 63 15.59 -1.54 -4.35
C TYR A 63 16.24 -0.82 -3.16
N CYS A 64 15.59 0.22 -2.63
CA CYS A 64 16.03 0.90 -1.41
C CYS A 64 16.17 -0.07 -0.24
N ASN A 65 15.17 -0.92 -0.02
CA ASN A 65 15.22 -1.95 1.03
C ASN A 65 16.37 -2.94 0.82
N LEU A 66 16.68 -3.31 -0.43
CA LEU A 66 17.78 -4.22 -0.74
C LEU A 66 19.16 -3.57 -0.51
N ILE A 67 19.29 -2.27 -0.78
CA ILE A 67 20.51 -1.51 -0.48
C ILE A 67 20.75 -1.46 1.03
N LEU A 68 19.70 -1.18 1.81
CA LEU A 68 19.80 -1.01 3.26
C LEU A 68 20.07 -2.32 4.03
N LYS A 69 19.99 -3.49 3.39
CA LYS A 69 20.31 -4.76 4.04
C LYS A 69 21.82 -4.85 4.32
N GLU A 70 22.17 -4.96 5.60
CA GLU A 70 23.56 -5.13 6.08
C GLU A 70 24.19 -6.45 5.61
N SER A 71 23.40 -7.53 5.52
CA SER A 71 23.84 -8.82 4.97
C SER A 71 22.98 -9.21 3.77
N LYS A 72 23.61 -9.23 2.59
CA LYS A 72 22.97 -9.62 1.32
C LYS A 72 23.02 -11.13 1.18
N GLU A 73 22.23 -11.83 1.99
CA GLU A 73 22.03 -13.27 1.76
C GLU A 73 21.32 -13.48 0.43
N GLY A 74 21.95 -14.21 -0.48
CA GLY A 74 21.37 -14.63 -1.75
C GLY A 74 20.29 -15.68 -1.56
N LYS A 75 19.19 -15.34 -0.87
CA LYS A 75 18.00 -16.18 -0.85
C LYS A 75 17.27 -15.97 -2.17
N ARG A 76 17.38 -16.98 -3.02
CA ARG A 76 16.65 -17.11 -4.29
C ARG A 76 15.15 -17.02 -3.99
N PHE A 77 14.48 -16.24 -4.83
CA PHE A 77 13.06 -15.90 -4.81
C PHE A 77 12.16 -17.14 -4.82
#